data_AF-A0A929F5X4-F1
#
_entry.id   AF-A0A929F5X4-F1
#
_cell.length_a   1.000
_cell.length_b   1.000
_cell.length_c   1.000
_cell.angle_alpha   90.00
_cell.angle_beta   90.00
_cell.angle_gamma   90.00
#
_symmetry.space_group_name_H-M   'P 1'
#
loop_
_entity.id
_entity.type
_entity.pdbx_description
1 polymer ?
#
loop_
_entity_poly.entity_id
_entity_poly.type
_entity_poly.pdbx_seq_one_letter_code
_entity_poly.pdbx_strand_id
1 'polypeptide(L)' 'GAESTKEFVALKGRASYVGERSLGFPDAGAVAIAVILQDILNKVF' A
#
# COMPACT_ATOMS: atom_id res chain seq x y z
N GLY A 1 -4.26 5.27 5.10
CA GLY A 1 -3.56 5.61 3.83
C GLY A 1 -2.68 4.46 3.42
N ALA A 2 -1.71 4.65 2.52
CA ALA A 2 -0.79 3.56 2.13
C ALA A 2 -0.01 3.00 3.33
N GLU A 3 0.52 3.86 4.20
CA GLU A 3 1.34 3.44 5.35
C GLU A 3 0.56 2.62 6.38
N SER A 4 -0.71 2.95 6.63
CA SER A 4 -1.53 2.22 7.62
C SER A 4 -1.80 0.77 7.21
N THR A 5 -1.58 0.41 5.95
CA THR A 5 -1.78 -0.97 5.50
C THR A 5 -0.77 -1.95 6.10
N LYS A 6 0.36 -1.47 6.62
CA LYS A 6 1.36 -2.29 7.32
C LYS A 6 0.84 -2.94 8.60
N GLU A 7 -0.26 -2.44 9.14
CA GLU A 7 -0.88 -2.95 10.36
C GLU A 7 -1.81 -4.15 10.09
N PHE A 8 -2.05 -4.49 8.82
CA PHE A 8 -2.94 -5.57 8.42
C PHE A 8 -2.19 -6.80 7.91
N VAL A 9 -2.71 -7.98 8.24
CA VAL A 9 -2.31 -9.22 7.56
C VAL A 9 -2.95 -9.25 6.18
N ALA A 10 -2.16 -9.49 5.15
CA ALA A 10 -2.65 -9.50 3.77
C ALA A 10 -3.52 -10.73 3.51
N LEU A 11 -4.77 -10.51 3.12
CA LEU A 11 -5.73 -11.59 2.80
C LEU A 11 -5.95 -11.77 1.29
N LYS A 12 -5.41 -10.88 0.47
CA LYS A 12 -5.59 -10.85 -0.99
C LYS A 12 -4.24 -10.60 -1.71
N GLY A 13 -4.21 -10.92 -3.01
CA GLY A 13 -3.05 -10.69 -3.86
C GLY A 13 -1.86 -11.62 -3.55
N ARG A 14 -0.68 -11.30 -4.07
CA ARG A 14 0.54 -12.10 -3.84
C ARG A 14 1.04 -11.99 -2.39
N ALA A 15 0.77 -10.87 -1.73
CA ALA A 15 1.15 -10.66 -0.33
C ALA A 15 0.43 -11.62 0.63
N SER A 16 -0.74 -12.17 0.26
CA SER A 16 -1.41 -13.16 1.11
C SER A 16 -0.68 -14.51 1.17
N TYR A 17 0.24 -14.79 0.25
CA TYR A 17 1.01 -16.03 0.25
C TYR A 17 1.97 -16.13 1.43
N VAL A 18 2.36 -14.99 2.01
CA VAL A 18 3.30 -14.94 3.15
C VAL A 18 2.59 -14.81 4.50
N GLY A 19 1.25 -14.71 4.52
CA GLY A 19 0.44 -14.67 5.74
C GLY A 19 0.88 -13.58 6.72
N GLU A 20 1.04 -13.93 7.99
CA GLU A 20 1.46 -13.00 9.06
C GLU A 20 2.80 -12.31 8.78
N ARG A 21 3.65 -12.86 7.91
CA ARG A 21 4.91 -12.23 7.51
C ARG A 21 4.69 -10.99 6.63
N SER A 22 3.47 -10.73 6.15
CA SER A 22 3.14 -9.47 5.47
C SER A 22 3.05 -8.30 6.44
N LEU A 23 2.88 -8.55 7.74
CA LEU A 23 2.71 -7.50 8.74
C LEU A 23 3.99 -6.66 8.86
N GLY A 24 3.83 -5.35 8.99
CA GLY A 24 4.93 -4.38 9.00
C GLY A 24 5.34 -3.88 7.62
N PHE A 25 4.76 -4.40 6.53
CA PHE A 25 5.02 -3.93 5.17
C PHE A 25 3.78 -3.24 4.58
N PRO A 26 3.89 -1.99 4.10
CA PRO A 26 2.78 -1.35 3.42
C PRO A 26 2.46 -2.07 2.09
N ASP A 27 1.18 -2.12 1.75
CA ASP A 27 0.68 -2.66 0.49
C ASP A 27 1.22 -1.85 -0.69
N ALA A 28 1.86 -2.56 -1.63
CA ALA A 28 2.49 -1.94 -2.79
C ALA A 28 1.46 -1.22 -3.69
N GLY A 29 0.23 -1.76 -3.80
CA GLY A 29 -0.84 -1.13 -4.56
C GLY A 29 -1.28 0.20 -3.95
N ALA A 30 -1.49 0.21 -2.64
CA ALA A 30 -1.83 1.43 -1.90
C ALA A 30 -0.72 2.49 -1.99
N VAL A 31 0.55 2.09 -1.90
CA VAL A 31 1.71 2.99 -2.10
C VAL A 31 1.73 3.57 -3.51
N ALA A 32 1.52 2.75 -4.54
CA ALA A 32 1.49 3.21 -5.92
C ALA A 32 0.40 4.26 -6.16
N ILE A 33 -0.80 4.04 -5.61
CA ILE A 33 -1.90 5.00 -5.72
C ILE A 33 -1.57 6.30 -4.99
N ALA A 34 -0.95 6.24 -3.82
CA ALA A 34 -0.51 7.44 -3.10
C ALA A 34 0.49 8.27 -3.94
N VAL A 35 1.45 7.63 -4.62
CA VAL A 35 2.39 8.30 -5.52
C VAL A 35 1.69 8.94 -6.71
N ILE A 36 0.78 8.22 -7.37
CA ILE A 36 0.01 8.73 -8.52
C ILE A 36 -0.81 9.96 -8.10
N LEU A 37 -1.50 9.88 -6.97
CA LEU A 37 -2.30 10.99 -6.45
C LEU A 37 -1.42 12.19 -6.08
N GLN A 38 -0.25 11.96 -5.48
CA GLN A 38 0.70 13.02 -5.18
C GLN A 38 1.19 13.73 -6.45
N ASP A 39 1.50 12.98 -7.51
CA ASP A 39 1.90 13.56 -8.79
C ASP A 39 0.78 14.37 -9.45
N ILE A 40 -0.47 13.88 -9.39
CA ILE A 40 -1.63 14.63 -9.87
C ILE A 40 -1.80 15.92 -9.08
N LEU A 41 -1.74 15.87 -7.75
CA LEU A 41 -1.85 17.06 -6.91
C LEU A 41 -0.77 18.10 -7.24
N ASN A 42 0.48 17.66 -7.41
CA ASN A 42 1.60 18.54 -7.79
C ASN A 42 1.48 19.15 -9.20
N LYS A 43 0.62 18.59 -10.08
CA LYS A 43 0.37 19.12 -11.43
C LYS A 43 -0.83 20.07 -11.47
N VAL A 44 -1.74 19.96 -10.50
CA VAL A 44 -2.96 20.76 -10.41
C VAL A 44 -2.73 22.04 -9.61
N PHE A 45 -1.81 22.02 -8.64
CA PHE A 45 -1.43 23.14 -7.78
C PHE A 45 0.02 23.56 -8.03
#